data_AF-A0A1W9XBF4-F1
#
_entry.id   AF-A0A1W9XBF4-F1
#
_cell.length_a   1.000
_cell.length_b   1.000
_cell.length_c   1.000
_cell.angle_alpha   90.00
_cell.angle_beta   90.00
_cell.angle_gamma   90.00
#
_symmetry.space_group_name_H-M   'P 1'
#
loop_
_entity.id
_entity.type
_entity.pdbx_description
1 polymer ?
#
loop_
_entity_poly.entity_id
_entity_poly.type
_entity_poly.pdbx_seq_one_letter_code
_entity_poly.pdbx_strand_id
1 'polypeptide(L)'
;MSCDKISYPMADSREQIKNILNYFKNSRRMRQGLTCAVVLILLITIAGYVSHCTRQVPDSYSSHPPPTFEIYPREEITPFRRIPESPATLPKVAIIIDDIGYDRRIAKKFLSLDAALTLSVLPQSPFRKQILRRAKANGTQIMLHLPMEPIEYPGVNPGPGALLTAMSPEQIRQRLRKHLDAMPSVRGVNNHMGSRMTAIPNKMYQILTVLKTRNLFFIDSFTTEESLCRSSARVLQVPFAQRDVFLDHVQTPDFIRRQIRRLIHIANDYGEAIGIGHPHTETYEVLRDTLPELRKKVRLVPASELVHTIG
;
A
#
# COMPACT_ATOMS: atom_id res chain seq x y z
N MET A 1 87.04 18.85 46.76
CA MET A 1 86.67 18.46 48.13
C MET A 1 85.19 18.10 48.16
N SER A 2 84.87 17.15 49.04
CA SER A 2 83.78 16.17 48.98
C SER A 2 82.33 16.70 49.03
N CYS A 3 81.46 15.88 48.42
CA CYS A 3 80.05 15.62 48.70
C CYS A 3 79.55 15.96 50.11
N ASP A 4 78.27 16.37 50.19
CA ASP A 4 77.25 15.64 50.97
C ASP A 4 75.85 15.86 50.38
N LYS A 5 75.17 14.76 50.00
CA LYS A 5 73.75 14.74 49.62
C LYS A 5 72.98 13.96 50.69
N ILE A 6 72.02 14.63 51.30
CA ILE A 6 71.03 14.07 52.22
C ILE A 6 70.05 13.19 51.42
N SER A 7 69.80 11.98 51.90
CA SER A 7 68.83 11.04 51.34
C SER A 7 67.58 10.97 52.24
N TYR A 8 66.38 10.95 51.66
CA TYR A 8 65.11 10.67 52.36
C TYR A 8 64.53 9.35 51.84
N PRO A 9 63.94 8.50 52.71
CA PRO A 9 63.41 7.20 52.29
C PRO A 9 62.07 7.33 51.55
N MET A 10 61.98 6.68 50.39
CA MET A 10 60.74 6.47 49.64
C MET A 10 59.95 5.31 50.26
N ALA A 11 58.70 5.54 50.66
CA ALA A 11 57.77 4.49 51.10
C ALA A 11 57.35 3.58 49.93
N ASP A 12 57.21 2.28 50.20
CA ASP A 12 56.95 1.24 49.18
C ASP A 12 55.52 1.32 48.60
N SER A 13 55.44 1.88 47.38
CA SER A 13 54.23 1.98 46.56
C SER A 13 53.42 0.67 46.39
N ARG A 14 54.05 -0.50 46.52
CA ARG A 14 53.36 -1.79 46.36
C ARG A 14 52.44 -2.13 47.53
N GLU A 15 52.74 -1.66 48.73
CA GLU A 15 51.95 -1.94 49.92
C GLU A 15 50.68 -1.07 49.96
N GLN A 16 50.78 0.18 49.50
CA GLN A 16 49.63 1.07 49.35
C GLN A 16 48.60 0.54 48.36
N ILE A 17 49.04 0.00 47.21
CA ILE A 17 48.13 -0.58 46.21
C ILE A 17 47.41 -1.82 46.75
N LYS A 18 48.10 -2.68 47.51
CA LYS A 18 47.48 -3.85 48.15
C LYS A 18 46.42 -3.46 49.18
N ASN A 19 46.68 -2.45 50.01
CA ASN A 19 45.73 -1.97 51.02
C ASN A 19 44.49 -1.34 50.38
N ILE A 20 44.66 -0.60 49.29
CA ILE A 20 43.55 -0.05 48.50
C ILE A 20 42.71 -1.19 47.92
N LEU A 21 43.32 -2.18 47.26
CA LEU A 21 42.62 -3.32 46.68
C LEU A 21 41.88 -4.17 47.73
N ASN A 22 42.44 -4.33 48.94
CA ASN A 22 41.77 -5.03 50.03
C ASN A 22 40.58 -4.24 50.61
N TYR A 23 40.68 -2.91 50.68
CA TYR A 23 39.55 -2.05 51.02
C TYR A 23 38.41 -2.17 49.99
N PHE A 24 38.76 -2.25 48.70
CA PHE A 24 37.80 -2.56 47.63
C PHE A 24 37.15 -3.92 47.77
N LYS A 25 37.92 -4.93 48.19
CA LYS A 25 37.42 -6.28 48.39
C LYS A 25 36.49 -6.36 49.61
N ASN A 26 36.80 -5.77 50.76
CA ASN A 26 36.01 -5.98 51.99
C ASN A 26 34.92 -4.96 52.30
N SER A 27 34.81 -3.85 51.56
CA SER A 27 33.77 -2.86 51.81
C SER A 27 32.40 -3.28 51.23
N ARG A 28 31.53 -3.83 52.08
CA ARG A 28 30.12 -4.16 51.76
C ARG A 28 29.36 -2.96 51.18
N ARG A 29 29.59 -1.77 51.73
CA ARG A 29 29.01 -0.49 51.27
C ARG A 29 29.41 -0.14 49.84
N MET A 30 30.66 -0.38 49.47
CA MET A 30 31.15 -0.04 48.13
C MET A 30 30.70 -1.05 47.08
N ARG A 31 30.62 -2.34 47.42
CA ARG A 31 29.99 -3.34 46.53
C ARG A 31 28.51 -3.02 46.31
N GLN A 32 27.77 -2.65 47.35
CA GLN A 32 26.39 -2.19 47.22
C GLN A 32 26.29 -0.93 46.33
N GLY A 33 27.19 0.04 46.51
CA GLY A 33 27.26 1.23 45.65
C GLY A 33 27.52 0.89 44.17
N LEU A 34 28.44 -0.04 43.89
CA LEU A 34 28.75 -0.47 42.53
C LEU A 34 27.59 -1.25 41.91
N THR A 35 26.93 -2.15 42.67
CA THR A 35 25.74 -2.87 42.19
C THR A 35 24.58 -1.91 41.92
N CYS A 36 24.35 -0.92 42.80
CA CYS A 36 23.34 0.13 42.57
C CYS A 36 23.65 0.96 41.32
N ALA A 37 24.92 1.32 41.08
CA ALA A 37 25.32 2.05 39.89
C ALA A 37 25.10 1.24 38.60
N VAL A 38 25.43 -0.06 38.60
CA VAL A 38 25.19 -0.94 37.45
C VAL A 38 23.70 -1.12 37.17
N VAL A 39 22.88 -1.33 38.22
CA VAL A 39 21.43 -1.43 38.08
C VAL A 39 20.83 -0.12 37.55
N LEU A 40 21.30 1.03 38.03
CA LEU A 40 20.84 2.33 37.56
C LEU A 40 21.18 2.55 36.08
N ILE A 41 22.40 2.20 35.63
CA ILE A 41 22.80 2.26 34.23
C ILE A 41 21.95 1.31 33.38
N LEU A 42 21.65 0.11 33.87
CA LEU A 42 20.79 -0.84 33.17
C LEU A 42 19.35 -0.30 33.03
N LEU A 43 18.81 0.31 34.09
CA LEU A 43 17.48 0.94 34.06
C LEU A 43 17.44 2.13 33.11
N ILE A 44 18.49 2.96 33.08
CA ILE A 44 18.57 4.10 32.14
C ILE A 44 18.68 3.62 30.70
N THR A 45 19.46 2.57 30.42
CA THR A 45 19.58 2.02 29.07
C THR A 45 18.30 1.32 28.61
N ILE A 46 17.62 0.57 29.49
CA ILE A 46 16.29 0.00 29.22
C ILE A 46 15.26 1.11 29.02
N ALA A 47 15.23 2.14 29.87
CA ALA A 47 14.31 3.27 29.71
C ALA A 47 14.59 4.05 28.42
N GLY A 48 15.87 4.24 28.06
CA GLY A 48 16.27 4.85 26.80
C GLY A 48 15.90 4.01 25.58
N TYR A 49 16.05 2.68 25.65
CA TYR A 49 15.65 1.75 24.60
C TYR A 49 14.13 1.69 24.44
N VAL A 50 13.38 1.60 25.55
CA VAL A 50 11.92 1.65 25.55
C VAL A 50 11.46 3.00 25.00
N SER A 51 12.02 4.13 25.44
CA SER A 51 11.69 5.47 24.93
C SER A 51 12.04 5.64 23.44
N HIS A 52 13.10 4.98 22.95
CA HIS A 52 13.44 4.95 21.53
C HIS A 52 12.48 4.06 20.73
N CYS A 53 12.04 2.92 21.28
CA CYS A 53 11.04 2.03 20.68
C CYS A 53 9.61 2.60 20.77
N THR A 54 9.33 3.45 21.77
CA THR A 54 8.06 4.15 21.97
C THR A 54 8.10 5.59 21.49
N ARG A 55 9.11 6.00 20.71
CA ARG A 55 8.99 7.15 19.81
C ARG A 55 7.85 6.85 18.85
N GLN A 56 6.66 7.19 19.30
CA GLN A 56 5.47 7.33 18.50
C GLN A 56 5.88 8.25 17.36
N VAL A 57 5.79 7.74 16.13
CA VAL A 57 5.63 8.60 14.96
C VAL A 57 4.50 9.55 15.35
N PRO A 58 4.72 10.87 15.43
CA PRO A 58 3.71 11.77 15.94
C PRO A 58 2.41 11.54 15.17
N ASP A 59 1.30 11.40 15.90
CA ASP A 59 -0.06 11.18 15.39
C ASP A 59 -0.60 12.41 14.60
N SER A 60 0.28 13.25 14.04
CA SER A 60 -0.06 14.50 13.36
C SER A 60 -0.59 14.32 11.94
N TYR A 61 -1.05 13.14 11.55
CA TYR A 61 -1.75 12.92 10.26
C TYR A 61 -3.27 13.17 10.34
N SER A 62 -3.77 13.76 11.43
CA SER A 62 -5.20 13.99 11.64
C SER A 62 -5.59 15.49 11.68
N SER A 63 -5.16 16.27 10.68
CA SER A 63 -5.72 17.63 10.49
C SER A 63 -5.84 18.08 9.03
N HIS A 64 -5.45 17.24 8.06
CA HIS A 64 -5.78 17.49 6.66
C HIS A 64 -7.04 16.70 6.31
N PRO A 65 -8.03 17.29 5.61
CA PRO A 65 -8.99 16.46 4.91
C PRO A 65 -8.19 15.47 4.06
N PRO A 66 -8.63 14.20 3.94
CA PRO A 66 -8.00 13.30 2.98
C PRO A 66 -7.91 14.07 1.66
N PRO A 67 -6.74 14.11 0.99
CA PRO A 67 -6.67 14.80 -0.30
C PRO A 67 -7.77 14.21 -1.19
N THR A 68 -8.39 15.02 -2.04
CA THR A 68 -9.35 14.53 -3.02
C THR A 68 -8.61 13.56 -3.94
N PHE A 69 -8.65 12.28 -3.57
CA PHE A 69 -7.85 11.22 -4.15
C PHE A 69 -8.41 10.82 -5.52
N GLU A 70 -9.69 11.02 -5.78
CA GLU A 70 -10.27 10.79 -7.10
C GLU A 70 -11.34 11.81 -7.44
N ILE A 71 -11.48 12.08 -8.74
CA ILE A 71 -12.55 12.90 -9.31
C ILE A 71 -13.51 11.92 -9.96
N TYR A 72 -14.75 11.92 -9.48
CA TYR A 72 -15.77 11.02 -9.97
C TYR A 72 -16.50 11.64 -11.17
N PRO A 73 -16.68 10.87 -12.26
CA PRO A 73 -17.58 11.28 -13.34
C PRO A 73 -18.98 11.58 -12.79
N ARG A 74 -19.68 12.57 -13.35
CA ARG A 74 -21.05 12.92 -12.90
C ARG A 74 -22.08 11.84 -13.23
N GLU A 75 -21.81 11.02 -14.26
CA GLU A 75 -22.70 9.95 -14.71
C GLU A 75 -21.98 8.60 -14.68
N GLU A 76 -22.73 7.55 -14.31
CA GLU A 76 -22.21 6.19 -14.30
C GLU A 76 -22.30 5.56 -15.69
N ILE A 77 -21.14 5.36 -16.31
CA ILE A 77 -21.05 4.77 -17.64
C ILE A 77 -21.06 3.24 -17.53
N THR A 78 -21.93 2.58 -18.30
CA THR A 78 -22.00 1.11 -18.35
C THR A 78 -21.23 0.62 -19.58
N PRO A 79 -20.18 -0.20 -19.44
CA PRO A 79 -19.41 -0.67 -20.59
C PRO A 79 -20.22 -1.68 -21.40
N PHE A 80 -20.16 -1.57 -22.74
CA PHE A 80 -20.71 -2.58 -23.65
C PHE A 80 -19.85 -3.85 -23.63
N ARG A 81 -20.43 -4.98 -23.21
CA ARG A 81 -19.80 -6.31 -23.23
C ARG A 81 -20.62 -7.33 -24.01
N ARG A 82 -19.94 -8.39 -24.47
CA ARG A 82 -20.61 -9.57 -25.04
C ARG A 82 -21.29 -10.34 -23.92
N ILE A 83 -22.56 -10.66 -24.11
CA ILE A 83 -23.34 -11.54 -23.23
C ILE A 83 -22.88 -12.98 -23.51
N PRO A 84 -22.38 -13.73 -22.52
CA PRO A 84 -22.08 -15.15 -22.71
C PRO A 84 -23.37 -15.95 -22.84
N GLU A 85 -23.33 -17.05 -23.61
CA GLU A 85 -24.42 -18.02 -23.64
C GLU A 85 -24.55 -18.70 -22.26
N SER A 86 -25.73 -18.52 -21.65
CA SER A 86 -26.21 -19.04 -20.35
C SER A 86 -25.18 -19.68 -19.41
N PRO A 87 -24.78 -19.05 -18.30
CA PRO A 87 -23.84 -19.65 -17.37
C PRO A 87 -24.51 -20.74 -16.52
N ALA A 88 -24.02 -21.98 -16.62
CA ALA A 88 -24.40 -23.09 -15.75
C ALA A 88 -23.86 -22.97 -14.30
N THR A 89 -23.18 -21.86 -13.97
CA THR A 89 -22.49 -21.63 -12.69
C THR A 89 -22.69 -20.18 -12.22
N LEU A 90 -22.48 -19.91 -10.93
CA LEU A 90 -22.54 -18.53 -10.40
C LEU A 90 -21.55 -17.62 -11.17
N PRO A 91 -21.96 -16.40 -11.57
CA PRO A 91 -21.09 -15.48 -12.28
C PRO A 91 -19.93 -15.02 -11.40
N LYS A 92 -18.82 -14.61 -12.03
CA LYS A 92 -17.61 -14.21 -11.33
C LYS A 92 -17.62 -12.72 -11.00
N VAL A 93 -17.23 -12.34 -9.79
CA VAL A 93 -17.07 -10.93 -9.41
C VAL A 93 -15.70 -10.70 -8.81
N ALA A 94 -14.98 -9.69 -9.29
CA ALA A 94 -13.79 -9.17 -8.62
C ALA A 94 -14.12 -7.84 -7.95
N ILE A 95 -13.67 -7.69 -6.70
CA ILE A 95 -13.74 -6.43 -5.97
C ILE A 95 -12.31 -5.95 -5.73
N ILE A 96 -12.02 -4.76 -6.24
CA ILE A 96 -10.74 -4.07 -6.07
C ILE A 96 -10.93 -2.96 -5.03
N ILE A 97 -10.03 -2.89 -4.06
CA ILE A 97 -9.96 -1.77 -3.11
C ILE A 97 -8.72 -0.94 -3.45
N ASP A 98 -8.96 0.23 -4.03
CA ASP A 98 -7.97 1.21 -4.44
C ASP A 98 -7.46 2.04 -3.25
N ASP A 99 -6.52 2.96 -3.50
CA ASP A 99 -5.91 3.87 -2.52
C ASP A 99 -5.33 3.25 -1.24
N ILE A 100 -5.03 1.94 -1.26
CA ILE A 100 -4.42 1.28 -0.13
C ILE A 100 -2.98 1.80 0.04
N GLY A 101 -2.63 2.20 1.26
CA GLY A 101 -1.25 2.58 1.58
C GLY A 101 -1.05 3.61 2.69
N TYR A 102 -2.02 4.49 2.90
CA TYR A 102 -1.88 5.62 3.83
C TYR A 102 -2.49 5.36 5.22
N ASP A 103 -3.46 4.45 5.34
CA ASP A 103 -3.99 4.01 6.63
C ASP A 103 -3.79 2.51 6.84
N ARG A 104 -2.92 2.16 7.80
CA ARG A 104 -2.61 0.77 8.15
C ARG A 104 -3.80 0.04 8.81
N ARG A 105 -4.69 0.75 9.49
CA ARG A 105 -5.80 0.18 10.27
C ARG A 105 -6.88 -0.32 9.32
N ILE A 106 -7.32 0.52 8.39
CA ILE A 106 -8.30 0.13 7.38
C ILE A 106 -7.74 -0.90 6.40
N ALA A 107 -6.47 -0.77 5.98
CA ALA A 107 -5.83 -1.80 5.16
C ALA A 107 -5.78 -3.16 5.87
N LYS A 108 -5.55 -3.19 7.18
CA LYS A 108 -5.62 -4.44 7.97
C LYS A 108 -7.04 -5.03 7.95
N LYS A 109 -8.07 -4.20 8.09
CA LYS A 109 -9.48 -4.64 8.05
C LYS A 109 -9.79 -5.34 6.73
N PHE A 110 -9.44 -4.75 5.59
CA PHE A 110 -9.65 -5.36 4.27
C PHE A 110 -8.80 -6.64 4.06
N LEU A 111 -7.54 -6.65 4.49
CA LEU A 111 -6.68 -7.84 4.43
C LEU A 111 -7.14 -9.01 5.31
N SER A 112 -7.99 -8.74 6.30
CA SER A 112 -8.56 -9.73 7.22
C SER A 112 -10.01 -10.07 6.89
N LEU A 113 -10.59 -9.46 5.86
CA LEU A 113 -11.92 -9.84 5.40
C LEU A 113 -11.82 -11.20 4.70
N ASP A 114 -12.66 -12.15 5.09
CA ASP A 114 -12.74 -13.48 4.47
C ASP A 114 -13.36 -13.38 3.07
N ALA A 115 -12.68 -12.76 2.13
CA ALA A 115 -13.16 -12.55 0.76
C ALA A 115 -11.99 -12.51 -0.21
N ALA A 116 -12.18 -13.02 -1.43
CA ALA A 116 -11.21 -12.93 -2.50
C ALA A 116 -11.16 -11.50 -3.07
N LEU A 117 -10.62 -10.56 -2.29
CA LEU A 117 -10.40 -9.19 -2.71
C LEU A 117 -9.06 -9.04 -3.43
N THR A 118 -8.98 -8.01 -4.28
CA THR A 118 -7.71 -7.48 -4.78
C THR A 118 -7.48 -6.11 -4.17
N LEU A 119 -6.29 -5.86 -3.62
CA LEU A 119 -5.95 -4.54 -3.09
C LEU A 119 -5.00 -3.84 -4.06
N SER A 120 -5.32 -2.60 -4.46
CA SER A 120 -4.45 -1.78 -5.28
C SER A 120 -3.71 -0.77 -4.42
N VAL A 121 -2.38 -0.83 -4.44
CA VAL A 121 -1.54 -0.13 -3.46
C VAL A 121 -0.77 1.00 -4.15
N LEU A 122 -0.83 2.20 -3.56
CA LEU A 122 -0.08 3.37 -4.03
C LEU A 122 1.43 3.16 -3.85
N PRO A 123 2.27 3.37 -4.87
CA PRO A 123 3.66 2.92 -4.89
C PRO A 123 4.57 3.62 -3.90
N GLN A 124 4.26 4.85 -3.50
CA GLN A 124 5.09 5.63 -2.57
C GLN A 124 4.41 5.84 -1.21
N SER A 125 3.37 5.04 -0.92
CA SER A 125 2.65 5.13 0.34
C SER A 125 3.49 4.63 1.54
N PRO A 126 3.33 5.23 2.73
CA PRO A 126 4.20 4.98 3.87
C PRO A 126 4.10 3.54 4.41
N PHE A 127 2.93 2.91 4.33
CA PHE A 127 2.71 1.56 4.86
C PHE A 127 2.83 0.44 3.82
N ARG A 128 3.18 0.77 2.57
CA ARG A 128 3.31 -0.18 1.44
C ARG A 128 4.04 -1.47 1.81
N LYS A 129 5.25 -1.37 2.37
CA LYS A 129 6.08 -2.55 2.70
C LYS A 129 5.36 -3.49 3.69
N GLN A 130 4.66 -2.94 4.67
CA GLN A 130 3.92 -3.74 5.66
C GLN A 130 2.70 -4.42 5.03
N ILE A 131 1.97 -3.68 4.19
CA ILE A 131 0.78 -4.18 3.48
C ILE A 131 1.16 -5.32 2.54
N LEU A 132 2.21 -5.15 1.72
CA LEU A 132 2.70 -6.20 0.81
C LEU A 132 3.10 -7.49 1.54
N ARG A 133 3.78 -7.38 2.68
CA ARG A 133 4.14 -8.57 3.48
C ARG A 133 2.91 -9.31 4.00
N ARG A 134 1.90 -8.59 4.49
CA ARG A 134 0.66 -9.19 5.01
C ARG A 134 -0.18 -9.81 3.90
N ALA A 135 -0.30 -9.13 2.76
CA ALA A 135 -0.99 -9.65 1.60
C ALA A 135 -0.36 -10.96 1.12
N LYS A 136 0.98 -11.01 1.03
CA LYS A 136 1.71 -12.24 0.70
C LYS A 136 1.43 -13.36 1.71
N ALA A 137 1.39 -13.06 3.01
CA ALA A 137 1.12 -14.06 4.05
C ALA A 137 -0.30 -14.63 3.99
N ASN A 138 -1.29 -13.81 3.63
CA ASN A 138 -2.70 -14.22 3.59
C ASN A 138 -3.19 -14.62 2.18
N GLY A 139 -2.30 -14.60 1.17
CA GLY A 139 -2.66 -14.92 -0.22
C GLY A 139 -3.50 -13.87 -0.94
N THR A 140 -3.65 -12.65 -0.39
CA THR A 140 -4.42 -11.56 -1.01
C THR A 140 -3.68 -11.04 -2.25
N GLN A 141 -4.38 -10.95 -3.38
CA GLN A 141 -3.80 -10.39 -4.60
C GLN A 141 -3.53 -8.89 -4.46
N ILE A 142 -2.36 -8.45 -4.90
CA ILE A 142 -1.99 -7.04 -4.95
C ILE A 142 -1.79 -6.55 -6.38
N MET A 143 -2.24 -5.32 -6.62
CA MET A 143 -1.96 -4.53 -7.81
C MET A 143 -1.22 -3.24 -7.45
N LEU A 144 -0.53 -2.66 -8.44
CA LEU A 144 -0.01 -1.30 -8.35
C LEU A 144 -1.13 -0.31 -8.69
N HIS A 145 -1.45 0.58 -7.77
CA HIS A 145 -2.34 1.72 -8.04
C HIS A 145 -1.48 2.88 -8.55
N LEU A 146 -1.43 3.08 -9.85
CA LEU A 146 -0.46 3.93 -10.53
C LEU A 146 -0.96 5.38 -10.60
N PRO A 147 -0.33 6.34 -9.89
CA PRO A 147 -0.74 7.74 -9.94
C PRO A 147 -0.47 8.32 -11.32
N MET A 148 -1.50 8.90 -11.93
CA MET A 148 -1.45 9.47 -13.27
C MET A 148 -2.14 10.82 -13.33
N GLU A 149 -1.67 11.68 -14.22
CA GLU A 149 -2.18 13.04 -14.40
C GLU A 149 -3.69 13.08 -14.77
N PRO A 150 -4.53 13.78 -13.98
CA PRO A 150 -5.89 14.13 -14.35
C PRO A 150 -5.96 15.42 -15.17
N ILE A 151 -7.12 15.72 -15.75
CA ILE A 151 -7.39 16.96 -16.49
C ILE A 151 -7.22 18.21 -15.60
N GLU A 152 -7.43 18.06 -14.31
CA GLU A 152 -7.40 19.12 -13.32
C GLU A 152 -5.98 19.42 -12.82
N TYR A 153 -4.96 18.67 -13.26
CA TYR A 153 -3.57 18.95 -12.91
C TYR A 153 -3.11 20.30 -13.51
N PRO A 154 -2.40 21.16 -12.74
CA PRO A 154 -1.82 20.90 -11.41
C PRO A 154 -2.71 21.23 -10.20
N GLY A 155 -3.95 21.71 -10.40
CA GLY A 155 -4.88 22.04 -9.32
C GLY A 155 -5.27 20.83 -8.46
N VAL A 156 -5.36 19.64 -9.08
CA VAL A 156 -5.48 18.36 -8.37
C VAL A 156 -4.21 17.54 -8.59
N ASN A 157 -3.54 17.18 -7.49
CA ASN A 157 -2.27 16.47 -7.50
C ASN A 157 -2.48 14.97 -7.19
N PRO A 158 -2.12 14.04 -8.10
CA PRO A 158 -2.23 12.58 -7.88
C PRO A 158 -1.28 12.03 -6.82
N GLY A 159 -0.41 12.88 -6.29
CA GLY A 159 0.53 12.52 -5.24
C GLY A 159 1.88 12.01 -5.77
N PRO A 160 2.70 11.48 -4.85
CA PRO A 160 4.10 11.21 -5.11
C PRO A 160 4.29 10.10 -6.15
N GLY A 161 5.15 10.37 -7.13
CA GLY A 161 5.48 9.41 -8.18
C GLY A 161 4.50 9.39 -9.36
N ALA A 162 3.60 10.39 -9.47
CA ALA A 162 2.69 10.51 -10.60
C ALA A 162 3.40 10.47 -11.95
N LEU A 163 2.79 9.79 -12.92
CA LEU A 163 3.16 9.88 -14.32
C LEU A 163 2.47 11.13 -14.91
N LEU A 164 3.25 12.03 -15.49
CA LEU A 164 2.73 13.25 -16.11
C LEU A 164 2.87 13.19 -17.62
N THR A 165 1.91 13.75 -18.33
CA THR A 165 1.86 13.84 -19.79
C THR A 165 3.01 14.66 -20.37
N ALA A 166 3.52 15.64 -19.62
CA ALA A 166 4.73 16.39 -19.95
C ALA A 166 6.02 15.55 -19.94
N MET A 167 6.02 14.35 -19.31
CA MET A 167 7.21 13.50 -19.27
C MET A 167 7.54 12.90 -20.64
N SER A 168 8.83 12.75 -20.90
CA SER A 168 9.31 11.99 -22.05
C SER A 168 8.93 10.50 -21.93
N PRO A 169 8.88 9.76 -23.05
CA PRO A 169 8.61 8.32 -23.02
C PRO A 169 9.52 7.53 -22.07
N GLU A 170 10.83 7.85 -22.03
CA GLU A 170 11.74 7.14 -21.13
C GLU A 170 11.52 7.52 -19.66
N GLN A 171 11.19 8.78 -19.36
CA GLN A 171 10.85 9.19 -17.99
C GLN A 171 9.64 8.42 -17.46
N ILE A 172 8.61 8.23 -18.29
CA ILE A 172 7.43 7.42 -17.95
C ILE A 172 7.83 5.97 -17.66
N ARG A 173 8.57 5.34 -18.59
CA ARG A 173 8.99 3.94 -18.44
C ARG A 173 9.89 3.74 -17.22
N GLN A 174 10.87 4.61 -17.02
CA GLN A 174 11.81 4.52 -15.89
C GLN A 174 11.08 4.69 -14.56
N ARG A 175 10.16 5.65 -14.46
CA ARG A 175 9.36 5.87 -13.24
C ARG A 175 8.45 4.67 -12.94
N LEU A 176 7.78 4.14 -13.96
CA LEU A 176 6.95 2.94 -13.80
C LEU A 176 7.78 1.72 -13.37
N ARG A 177 8.94 1.48 -13.99
CA ARG A 177 9.86 0.40 -13.57
C ARG A 177 10.25 0.54 -12.10
N LYS A 178 10.62 1.75 -11.65
CA LYS A 178 10.93 2.01 -10.23
C LYS A 178 9.77 1.66 -9.29
N HIS A 179 8.53 1.98 -9.67
CA HIS A 179 7.35 1.60 -8.88
C HIS A 179 7.19 0.07 -8.80
N LEU A 180 7.29 -0.61 -9.94
CA LEU A 180 7.17 -2.07 -10.03
C LEU A 180 8.30 -2.81 -9.30
N ASP A 181 9.54 -2.34 -9.42
CA ASP A 181 10.69 -2.91 -8.72
C ASP A 181 10.56 -2.77 -7.20
N ALA A 182 9.89 -1.72 -6.75
CA ALA A 182 9.60 -1.51 -5.33
C ALA A 182 8.39 -2.32 -4.82
N MET A 183 7.67 -3.01 -5.72
CA MET A 183 6.49 -3.83 -5.45
C MET A 183 6.53 -5.15 -6.26
N PRO A 184 7.55 -6.00 -6.08
CA PRO A 184 7.85 -7.11 -7.01
C PRO A 184 6.80 -8.23 -7.10
N SER A 185 5.78 -8.22 -6.23
CA SER A 185 4.73 -9.26 -6.18
C SER A 185 3.38 -8.79 -6.73
N VAL A 186 3.30 -7.60 -7.35
CA VAL A 186 2.06 -7.15 -8.01
C VAL A 186 1.73 -8.06 -9.19
N ARG A 187 0.44 -8.31 -9.41
CA ARG A 187 -0.05 -9.13 -10.53
C ARG A 187 -0.52 -8.28 -11.72
N GLY A 188 -0.82 -7.01 -11.47
CA GLY A 188 -1.28 -6.06 -12.48
C GLY A 188 -1.24 -4.63 -11.97
N VAL A 189 -1.75 -3.72 -12.79
CA VAL A 189 -1.75 -2.27 -12.54
C VAL A 189 -3.13 -1.71 -12.88
N ASN A 190 -3.62 -0.77 -12.09
CA ASN A 190 -4.69 0.14 -12.49
C ASN A 190 -4.26 1.60 -12.31
N ASN A 191 -5.01 2.54 -12.90
CA ASN A 191 -4.75 3.96 -12.74
C ASN A 191 -5.41 4.52 -11.47
N HIS A 192 -4.66 5.34 -10.75
CA HIS A 192 -5.17 6.29 -9.76
C HIS A 192 -5.35 7.64 -10.48
N MET A 193 -6.57 8.19 -10.45
CA MET A 193 -6.96 9.33 -11.30
C MET A 193 -6.69 9.05 -12.79
N GLY A 194 -5.87 9.86 -13.47
CA GLY A 194 -5.38 9.58 -14.82
C GLY A 194 -6.27 10.00 -15.98
N SER A 195 -7.35 10.77 -15.77
CA SER A 195 -8.27 11.19 -16.84
C SER A 195 -7.56 11.82 -18.05
N ARG A 196 -6.50 12.62 -17.83
CA ARG A 196 -5.70 13.14 -18.95
C ARG A 196 -4.74 12.11 -19.52
N MET A 197 -4.09 11.31 -18.68
CA MET A 197 -3.10 10.31 -19.12
C MET A 197 -3.73 9.21 -19.99
N THR A 198 -4.87 8.68 -19.57
CA THR A 198 -5.55 7.55 -20.24
C THR A 198 -6.14 7.93 -21.60
N ALA A 199 -6.39 9.23 -21.82
CA ALA A 199 -6.85 9.78 -23.10
C ALA A 199 -5.73 9.99 -24.14
N ILE A 200 -4.46 9.67 -23.83
CA ILE A 200 -3.33 9.88 -24.77
C ILE A 200 -2.70 8.53 -25.16
N PRO A 201 -2.96 8.00 -26.38
CA PRO A 201 -2.53 6.66 -26.79
C PRO A 201 -1.02 6.47 -26.71
N ASN A 202 -0.25 7.44 -27.20
CA ASN A 202 1.21 7.36 -27.22
C ASN A 202 1.82 7.24 -25.81
N LYS A 203 1.15 7.79 -24.78
CA LYS A 203 1.57 7.69 -23.39
C LYS A 203 1.17 6.33 -22.81
N MET A 204 -0.06 5.88 -23.07
CA MET A 204 -0.53 4.56 -22.68
C MET A 204 0.32 3.44 -23.30
N TYR A 205 0.79 3.59 -24.54
CA TYR A 205 1.71 2.64 -25.15
C TYR A 205 3.01 2.48 -24.34
N GLN A 206 3.55 3.56 -23.77
CA GLN A 206 4.76 3.47 -22.95
C GLN A 206 4.52 2.69 -21.66
N ILE A 207 3.37 2.92 -21.03
CA ILE A 207 2.96 2.24 -19.80
C ILE A 207 2.75 0.74 -20.10
N LEU A 208 1.87 0.44 -21.06
CA LEU A 208 1.47 -0.92 -21.40
C LEU A 208 2.61 -1.76 -21.97
N THR A 209 3.58 -1.16 -22.69
CA THR A 209 4.79 -1.86 -23.13
C THR A 209 5.60 -2.38 -21.93
N VAL A 210 5.77 -1.56 -20.87
CA VAL A 210 6.45 -2.02 -19.65
C VAL A 210 5.66 -3.15 -19.00
N LEU A 211 4.33 -3.04 -18.92
CA LEU A 211 3.49 -4.09 -18.34
C LEU A 211 3.58 -5.40 -19.12
N LYS A 212 3.56 -5.34 -20.46
CA LYS A 212 3.73 -6.49 -21.35
C LYS A 212 5.05 -7.21 -21.08
N THR A 213 6.16 -6.47 -21.00
CA THR A 213 7.49 -7.07 -20.72
C THR A 213 7.59 -7.70 -19.33
N ARG A 214 6.75 -7.27 -18.38
CA ARG A 214 6.69 -7.78 -17.01
C ARG A 214 5.59 -8.84 -16.81
N ASN A 215 4.88 -9.24 -17.88
CA ASN A 215 3.73 -10.15 -17.84
C ASN A 215 2.64 -9.69 -16.84
N LEU A 216 2.37 -8.39 -16.81
CA LEU A 216 1.35 -7.77 -15.95
C LEU A 216 0.12 -7.41 -16.79
N PHE A 217 -1.05 -7.51 -16.17
CA PHE A 217 -2.31 -7.02 -16.74
C PHE A 217 -2.55 -5.54 -16.40
N PHE A 218 -3.46 -4.90 -17.13
CA PHE A 218 -3.94 -3.55 -16.84
C PHE A 218 -5.45 -3.53 -16.63
N ILE A 219 -5.93 -2.91 -15.56
CA ILE A 219 -7.35 -2.62 -15.36
C ILE A 219 -7.53 -1.11 -15.47
N ASP A 220 -8.35 -0.67 -16.41
CA ASP A 220 -8.75 0.72 -16.50
C ASP A 220 -9.79 1.02 -15.41
N SER A 221 -9.43 1.88 -14.46
CA SER A 221 -10.36 2.39 -13.44
C SER A 221 -11.44 3.28 -14.06
N PHE A 222 -11.30 3.63 -15.34
CA PHE A 222 -12.26 4.33 -16.18
C PHE A 222 -12.75 5.63 -15.55
N THR A 223 -11.79 6.53 -15.33
CA THR A 223 -11.99 7.85 -14.72
C THR A 223 -12.43 8.92 -15.73
N THR A 224 -12.53 8.57 -17.02
CA THR A 224 -12.93 9.45 -18.13
C THR A 224 -13.47 8.61 -19.29
N GLU A 225 -14.45 9.14 -20.03
CA GLU A 225 -15.03 8.45 -21.21
C GLU A 225 -14.07 8.42 -22.40
N GLU A 226 -13.16 9.39 -22.45
CA GLU A 226 -12.09 9.55 -23.44
C GLU A 226 -10.95 8.54 -23.25
N SER A 227 -11.07 7.59 -22.32
CA SER A 227 -10.02 6.62 -22.04
C SER A 227 -9.74 5.74 -23.26
N LEU A 228 -8.48 5.72 -23.69
CA LEU A 228 -7.98 4.90 -24.79
C LEU A 228 -7.21 3.68 -24.29
N CYS A 229 -7.41 3.28 -23.03
CA CYS A 229 -6.73 2.13 -22.44
C CYS A 229 -7.10 0.81 -23.14
N ARG A 230 -8.38 0.61 -23.48
CA ARG A 230 -8.87 -0.62 -24.14
C ARG A 230 -8.26 -0.80 -25.53
N SER A 231 -8.30 0.24 -26.37
CA SER A 231 -7.71 0.19 -27.71
C SER A 231 -6.20 -0.01 -27.63
N SER A 232 -5.55 0.65 -26.66
CA SER A 232 -4.10 0.54 -26.46
C SER A 232 -3.67 -0.86 -25.98
N ALA A 233 -4.43 -1.46 -25.06
CA ALA A 233 -4.18 -2.80 -24.58
C ALA A 233 -4.40 -3.86 -25.67
N ARG A 234 -5.40 -3.68 -26.54
CA ARG A 234 -5.61 -4.52 -27.72
C ARG A 234 -4.39 -4.50 -28.66
N VAL A 235 -3.88 -3.32 -29.00
CA VAL A 235 -2.71 -3.19 -29.90
C VAL A 235 -1.48 -3.91 -29.32
N LEU A 236 -1.25 -3.80 -28.02
CA LEU A 236 -0.08 -4.38 -27.35
C LEU A 236 -0.32 -5.80 -26.80
N GLN A 237 -1.51 -6.36 -27.02
CA GLN A 237 -1.93 -7.67 -26.51
C GLN A 237 -1.66 -7.81 -25.00
N VAL A 238 -1.97 -6.77 -24.23
CA VAL A 238 -1.87 -6.78 -22.77
C VAL A 238 -3.21 -7.28 -22.20
N PRO A 239 -3.23 -8.27 -21.30
CA PRO A 239 -4.46 -8.68 -20.64
C PRO A 239 -5.11 -7.48 -19.96
N PHE A 240 -6.39 -7.29 -20.22
CA PHE A 240 -7.09 -6.06 -19.90
C PHE A 240 -8.47 -6.32 -19.34
N ALA A 241 -8.89 -5.45 -18.43
CA ALA A 241 -10.29 -5.24 -18.11
C ALA A 241 -10.55 -3.77 -17.81
N GLN A 242 -11.82 -3.44 -17.66
CA GLN A 242 -12.29 -2.11 -17.32
C GLN A 242 -13.24 -2.27 -16.13
N ARG A 243 -13.26 -1.28 -15.23
CA ARG A 243 -14.24 -1.23 -14.14
C ARG A 243 -15.66 -1.22 -14.69
N ASP A 244 -16.54 -2.02 -14.10
CA ASP A 244 -17.98 -2.02 -14.40
C ASP A 244 -18.77 -1.15 -13.43
N VAL A 245 -18.42 -1.17 -12.13
CA VAL A 245 -19.13 -0.42 -11.08
C VAL A 245 -18.16 0.31 -10.19
N PHE A 246 -18.44 1.60 -9.95
CA PHE A 246 -17.80 2.37 -8.89
C PHE A 246 -18.61 2.22 -7.61
N LEU A 247 -18.04 1.62 -6.57
CA LEU A 247 -18.81 1.17 -5.41
C LEU A 247 -19.17 2.30 -4.44
N ASP A 248 -18.31 3.30 -4.29
CA ASP A 248 -18.35 4.21 -3.14
C ASP A 248 -18.01 5.67 -3.45
N HIS A 249 -18.23 6.13 -4.68
CA HIS A 249 -18.06 7.55 -5.02
C HIS A 249 -19.02 8.46 -4.23
N VAL A 250 -20.13 7.90 -3.74
CA VAL A 250 -20.91 8.49 -2.64
C VAL A 250 -20.76 7.58 -1.41
N GLN A 251 -20.09 8.10 -0.38
CA GLN A 251 -19.69 7.36 0.83
C GLN A 251 -20.85 7.23 1.83
N THR A 252 -22.00 6.71 1.37
CA THR A 252 -23.13 6.39 2.24
C THR A 252 -23.42 4.90 2.17
N PRO A 253 -23.77 4.25 3.30
CA PRO A 253 -24.02 2.81 3.31
C PRO A 253 -25.08 2.36 2.29
N ASP A 254 -26.15 3.14 2.12
CA ASP A 254 -27.23 2.79 1.18
C ASP A 254 -26.82 2.92 -0.29
N PHE A 255 -25.98 3.90 -0.61
CA PHE A 255 -25.41 4.02 -1.94
C PHE A 255 -24.55 2.80 -2.26
N ILE A 256 -23.61 2.47 -1.37
CA ILE A 256 -22.68 1.34 -1.56
C ILE A 256 -23.46 0.02 -1.71
N ARG A 257 -24.52 -0.20 -0.92
CA ARG A 257 -25.40 -1.37 -1.08
C ARG A 257 -26.10 -1.42 -2.43
N ARG A 258 -26.54 -0.28 -2.97
CA ARG A 258 -27.10 -0.22 -4.34
C ARG A 258 -26.06 -0.58 -5.38
N GLN A 259 -24.84 -0.09 -5.25
CA GLN A 259 -23.75 -0.41 -6.17
C GLN A 259 -23.36 -1.89 -6.13
N ILE A 260 -23.34 -2.51 -4.96
CA ILE A 260 -23.12 -3.97 -4.84
C ILE A 260 -24.23 -4.75 -5.55
N ARG A 261 -25.50 -4.33 -5.41
CA ARG A 261 -26.61 -4.95 -6.16
C ARG A 261 -26.46 -4.78 -7.67
N ARG A 262 -26.04 -3.59 -8.12
CA ARG A 262 -25.73 -3.32 -9.53
C ARG A 262 -24.61 -4.21 -10.04
N LEU A 263 -23.54 -4.38 -9.27
CA LEU A 263 -22.41 -5.25 -9.61
C LEU A 263 -22.86 -6.70 -9.80
N ILE A 264 -23.73 -7.22 -8.92
CA ILE A 264 -24.31 -8.55 -9.07
C ILE A 264 -25.16 -8.64 -10.34
N HIS A 265 -25.98 -7.62 -10.62
CA HIS A 265 -26.83 -7.62 -11.82
C HIS A 265 -25.99 -7.67 -13.11
N ILE A 266 -24.95 -6.84 -13.21
CA ILE A 266 -24.01 -6.86 -14.35
C ILE A 266 -23.33 -8.24 -14.45
N ALA A 267 -22.90 -8.81 -13.32
CA ALA A 267 -22.29 -10.14 -13.33
C ALA A 267 -23.25 -11.22 -13.83
N ASN A 268 -24.55 -11.15 -13.48
CA ASN A 268 -25.55 -12.07 -14.00
C ASN A 268 -25.75 -11.93 -15.52
N ASP A 269 -25.76 -10.68 -16.01
CA ASP A 269 -26.02 -10.40 -17.43
C ASP A 269 -24.82 -10.76 -18.31
N TYR A 270 -23.59 -10.56 -17.83
CA TYR A 270 -22.36 -10.71 -18.62
C TYR A 270 -21.46 -11.87 -18.17
N GLY A 271 -21.89 -12.66 -17.17
CA GLY A 271 -21.12 -13.75 -16.57
C GLY A 271 -19.97 -13.32 -15.64
N GLU A 272 -19.52 -12.06 -15.74
CA GLU A 272 -18.52 -11.49 -14.85
C GLU A 272 -18.64 -9.97 -14.67
N ALA A 273 -18.15 -9.45 -13.54
CA ALA A 273 -18.08 -8.00 -13.31
C ALA A 273 -16.95 -7.60 -12.35
N ILE A 274 -16.44 -6.37 -12.51
CA ILE A 274 -15.41 -5.74 -11.66
C ILE A 274 -16.00 -4.52 -10.96
N GLY A 275 -16.02 -4.57 -9.63
CA GLY A 275 -16.31 -3.42 -8.77
C GLY A 275 -15.02 -2.83 -8.23
N ILE A 276 -14.90 -1.51 -8.24
CA ILE A 276 -13.81 -0.78 -7.56
C ILE A 276 -14.40 0.06 -6.45
N GLY A 277 -13.82 -0.04 -5.26
CA GLY A 277 -14.08 0.86 -4.14
C GLY A 277 -12.77 1.29 -3.48
N HIS A 278 -12.89 2.01 -2.38
CA HIS A 278 -11.82 2.70 -1.67
C HIS A 278 -11.79 2.26 -0.21
N PRO A 279 -10.70 2.56 0.53
CA PRO A 279 -10.53 2.09 1.88
C PRO A 279 -11.24 3.02 2.87
N HIS A 280 -12.55 3.24 2.64
CA HIS A 280 -13.43 3.95 3.56
C HIS A 280 -14.01 2.98 4.61
N THR A 281 -14.40 3.52 5.76
CA THR A 281 -15.00 2.71 6.83
C THR A 281 -16.36 2.17 6.40
N GLU A 282 -17.16 3.00 5.73
CA GLU A 282 -18.49 2.71 5.20
C GLU A 282 -18.40 1.58 4.16
N THR A 283 -17.42 1.65 3.25
CA THR A 283 -17.16 0.61 2.25
C THR A 283 -16.82 -0.72 2.91
N TYR A 284 -15.93 -0.71 3.91
CA TYR A 284 -15.59 -1.92 4.65
C TYR A 284 -16.80 -2.52 5.39
N GLU A 285 -17.57 -1.71 6.10
CA GLU A 285 -18.72 -2.17 6.88
C GLU A 285 -19.81 -2.76 5.99
N VAL A 286 -20.16 -2.07 4.90
CA VAL A 286 -21.14 -2.58 3.95
C VAL A 286 -20.66 -3.87 3.28
N LEU A 287 -19.40 -3.95 2.85
CA LEU A 287 -18.86 -5.17 2.25
C LEU A 287 -18.89 -6.32 3.25
N ARG A 288 -18.44 -6.11 4.49
CA ARG A 288 -18.49 -7.12 5.55
C ARG A 288 -19.90 -7.63 5.77
N ASP A 289 -20.88 -6.74 5.87
CA ASP A 289 -22.26 -7.10 6.18
C ASP A 289 -22.97 -7.80 5.02
N THR A 290 -22.64 -7.43 3.78
CA THR A 290 -23.27 -8.01 2.57
C THR A 290 -22.59 -9.27 2.06
N LEU A 291 -21.38 -9.57 2.53
CA LEU A 291 -20.56 -10.68 2.05
C LEU A 291 -21.26 -12.06 2.09
N PRO A 292 -22.02 -12.44 3.13
CA PRO A 292 -22.73 -13.73 3.14
C PRO A 292 -23.74 -13.86 2.01
N GLU A 293 -24.48 -12.79 1.70
CA GLU A 293 -25.46 -12.78 0.60
C GLU A 293 -24.78 -12.70 -0.76
N LEU A 294 -23.67 -11.96 -0.86
CA LEU A 294 -22.88 -11.87 -2.08
C LEU A 294 -22.37 -13.25 -2.51
N ARG A 295 -21.85 -14.05 -1.57
CA ARG A 295 -21.34 -15.41 -1.82
C ARG A 295 -22.40 -16.41 -2.33
N LYS A 296 -23.68 -16.17 -2.05
CA LYS A 296 -24.79 -17.00 -2.57
C LYS A 296 -25.12 -16.69 -4.03
N LYS A 297 -24.75 -15.49 -4.50
CA LYS A 297 -25.15 -14.96 -5.82
C LYS A 297 -24.01 -14.93 -6.82
N VAL A 298 -22.77 -14.82 -6.37
CA VAL A 298 -21.59 -14.70 -7.24
C VAL A 298 -20.41 -15.47 -6.66
N ARG A 299 -19.49 -15.90 -7.52
CA ARG A 299 -18.16 -16.38 -7.13
C ARG A 299 -17.21 -15.19 -7.04
N LEU A 300 -16.79 -14.83 -5.82
CA LEU A 300 -15.75 -13.81 -5.64
C LEU A 300 -14.40 -14.37 -6.08
N VAL A 301 -13.71 -13.62 -6.94
CA VAL A 301 -12.42 -14.01 -7.53
C VAL A 301 -11.41 -12.86 -7.49
N PRO A 302 -10.11 -13.15 -7.46
CA PRO A 302 -9.08 -12.13 -7.66
C PRO A 302 -9.21 -11.49 -9.05
N ALA A 303 -8.79 -10.23 -9.17
CA ALA A 303 -8.96 -9.45 -10.41
C ALA A 303 -8.23 -10.07 -11.61
N SER A 304 -7.20 -10.90 -11.40
CA SER A 304 -6.49 -11.58 -12.48
C SER A 304 -7.33 -12.63 -13.22
N GLU A 305 -8.43 -13.12 -12.63
CA GLU A 305 -9.35 -14.06 -13.30
C GLU A 305 -10.28 -13.37 -14.31
N LEU A 306 -10.40 -12.03 -14.26
CA LEU A 306 -11.37 -11.25 -15.04
C LEU A 306 -10.70 -10.34 -16.09
N VAL A 307 -9.41 -10.54 -16.35
CA VAL A 307 -8.67 -9.83 -17.41
C VAL A 307 -8.47 -10.74 -18.61
N HIS A 308 -8.64 -10.18 -19.81
CA HIS A 308 -8.57 -10.93 -21.06
C HIS A 308 -7.70 -10.22 -22.07
N THR A 309 -6.97 -10.98 -22.88
CA THR A 309 -6.31 -10.40 -24.06
C THR A 309 -7.39 -10.04 -25.08
N ILE A 310 -7.50 -8.76 -25.42
CA ILE A 310 -8.51 -8.28 -26.37
C ILE A 310 -8.03 -8.57 -27.79
N GLY A 311 -8.86 -9.26 -28.57
CA GLY A 311 -8.71 -9.45 -30.02
C GLY A 311 -9.17 -8.26 -30.84
#